data_AF-A0A2J8N2M0-F1
#
_entry.id   AF-A0A2J8N2M0-F1
#
_cell.length_a   1.000
_cell.length_b   1.000
_cell.length_c   1.000
_cell.angle_alpha   90.00
_cell.angle_beta   90.00
_cell.angle_gamma   90.00
#
_symmetry.space_group_name_H-M   'P 1'
#
loop_
_entity.id
_entity.type
_entity.pdbx_description
1 polymer ?
#
loop_
_entity_poly.entity_id
_entity_poly.type
_entity_poly.pdbx_seq_one_letter_code
_entity_poly.pdbx_strand_id
1 'polypeptide(L)'
;MALPPGPAALRHTLLLLPALLSSGWGELEPQIDGQTWAERALRENERHAFTCRVAGGPGTPRLAWYLDGQLQEASTSRLLSVGGEAFSGGTSTFTVTAHRAQHELNCSLQDPSSGRSANASVILNVQWLLATRVEVPLLGIVVAAGLALGTLVGFSTLVACLVCRKE
;
A
#
# COMPACT_ATOMS: atom_id res chain seq x y z
N MET A 1 7.72 -56.05 -46.47
CA MET A 1 6.62 -55.41 -45.72
C MET A 1 7.21 -54.57 -44.60
N ALA A 2 6.58 -53.43 -44.35
CA ALA A 2 7.05 -52.30 -43.56
C ALA A 2 7.41 -52.64 -42.10
N LEU A 3 8.39 -51.91 -41.58
CA LEU A 3 8.62 -51.74 -40.15
C LEU A 3 7.49 -50.86 -39.57
N PRO A 4 6.97 -51.15 -38.37
CA PRO A 4 6.51 -50.09 -37.49
C PRO A 4 7.50 -49.86 -36.33
N PRO A 5 7.79 -48.59 -36.00
CA PRO A 5 8.72 -48.20 -34.95
C PRO A 5 8.12 -48.35 -33.55
N GLY A 6 8.90 -48.89 -32.61
CA GLY A 6 8.55 -48.91 -31.19
C GLY A 6 8.61 -47.50 -30.56
N PRO A 7 7.69 -47.16 -29.64
CA PRO A 7 7.36 -45.77 -29.32
C PRO A 7 8.39 -45.09 -28.40
N ALA A 8 9.01 -44.03 -28.92
CA ALA A 8 9.77 -43.04 -28.17
C ALA A 8 8.85 -42.05 -27.41
N ALA A 9 7.89 -42.57 -26.64
CA ALA A 9 6.81 -41.76 -26.04
C ALA A 9 6.85 -41.65 -24.52
N LEU A 10 7.91 -42.12 -23.84
CA LEU A 10 7.94 -42.18 -22.38
C LEU A 10 8.70 -41.03 -21.69
N ARG A 11 9.39 -40.17 -22.46
CA ARG A 11 10.17 -39.04 -21.90
C ARG A 11 9.41 -37.71 -21.84
N HIS A 12 8.31 -37.55 -22.57
CA HIS A 12 7.55 -36.31 -22.59
C HIS A 12 6.56 -36.18 -21.41
N THR A 13 6.22 -37.28 -20.74
CA THR A 13 5.25 -37.27 -19.63
C THR A 13 5.88 -36.81 -18.30
N LEU A 14 7.21 -36.81 -18.16
CA LEU A 14 7.88 -36.44 -16.91
C LEU A 14 8.22 -34.94 -16.81
N LEU A 15 8.22 -34.21 -17.92
CA LEU A 15 8.57 -32.78 -17.94
C LEU A 15 7.39 -31.85 -17.62
N LEU A 16 6.17 -32.37 -17.55
CA LEU A 16 4.97 -31.62 -17.15
C LEU A 16 4.69 -31.68 -15.64
N LEU A 17 5.40 -32.54 -14.89
CA LEU A 17 5.21 -32.69 -13.44
C LEU A 17 5.57 -31.47 -12.58
N PRO A 18 6.50 -30.55 -12.94
CA PRO A 18 6.77 -29.41 -12.06
C PRO A 18 5.66 -28.36 -12.09
N ALA A 19 4.79 -28.36 -13.12
CA ALA A 19 3.73 -27.35 -13.25
C ALA A 19 2.46 -27.65 -12.43
N LEU A 20 2.29 -28.89 -11.95
CA LEU A 20 1.11 -29.31 -11.18
C LEU A 20 1.33 -29.21 -9.65
N LEU A 21 2.54 -28.90 -9.21
CA LEU A 21 2.90 -28.80 -7.78
C LEU A 21 2.71 -27.40 -7.18
N SER A 22 2.12 -26.44 -7.92
CA SER A 22 1.58 -25.22 -7.32
C SER A 22 0.22 -25.45 -6.64
N SER A 23 -0.06 -26.66 -6.15
CA SER A 23 -1.03 -26.81 -5.07
C SER A 23 -0.36 -26.29 -3.79
N GLY A 24 -0.31 -24.96 -3.67
CA GLY A 24 -0.19 -24.27 -2.38
C GLY A 24 -1.43 -24.57 -1.54
N TRP A 25 -1.60 -25.83 -1.17
CA TRP A 25 -2.65 -26.36 -0.34
C TRP A 25 -1.97 -26.76 0.96
N GLY A 26 -2.00 -25.87 1.95
CA GLY A 26 -1.57 -26.28 3.29
C GLY A 26 -1.10 -25.17 4.22
N GLU A 27 -0.64 -24.02 3.71
CA GLU A 27 -0.14 -22.95 4.58
C GLU A 27 -1.04 -21.72 4.49
N LEU A 28 -1.46 -21.22 5.65
CA LEU A 28 -2.17 -19.96 5.76
C LEU A 28 -1.18 -18.86 5.37
N GLU A 29 -1.29 -18.33 4.16
CA GLU A 29 -0.40 -17.25 3.71
C GLU A 29 -1.24 -16.11 3.14
N PRO A 30 -1.72 -15.18 4.00
CA PRO A 30 -2.38 -13.97 3.52
C PRO A 30 -1.40 -13.12 2.71
N GLN A 31 -1.93 -12.41 1.73
CA GLN A 31 -1.17 -11.44 0.96
C GLN A 31 -1.97 -10.15 0.82
N ILE A 32 -1.39 -9.02 1.22
CA ILE A 32 -1.95 -7.69 0.98
C ILE A 32 -1.43 -7.20 -0.36
N ASP A 33 -2.34 -6.96 -1.31
CA ASP A 33 -2.03 -6.56 -2.68
C ASP A 33 -1.04 -7.50 -3.40
N GLY A 34 -1.01 -8.79 -3.01
CA GLY A 34 -0.13 -9.80 -3.56
C GLY A 34 1.24 -9.93 -2.86
N GLN A 35 1.46 -9.22 -1.76
CA GLN A 35 2.69 -9.30 -0.96
C GLN A 35 2.37 -9.67 0.51
N THR A 36 3.26 -10.43 1.14
CA THR A 36 3.20 -10.72 2.59
C THR A 36 3.76 -9.57 3.44
N TRP A 37 4.67 -8.78 2.86
CA TRP A 37 5.25 -7.58 3.44
C TRP A 37 5.49 -6.52 2.37
N ALA A 38 5.06 -5.28 2.63
CA ALA A 38 5.31 -4.15 1.74
C ALA A 38 5.40 -2.82 2.50
N GLU A 39 6.00 -1.81 1.87
CA GLU A 39 5.91 -0.43 2.33
C GLU A 39 5.07 0.38 1.33
N ARG A 40 4.11 1.15 1.83
CA ARG A 40 3.25 2.03 1.03
C ARG A 40 3.41 3.47 1.49
N ALA A 41 3.89 4.31 0.58
CA ALA A 41 3.86 5.75 0.74
C ALA A 41 2.44 6.28 0.48
N LEU A 42 1.84 6.96 1.46
CA LEU A 42 0.53 7.61 1.35
C LEU A 42 0.65 9.08 1.72
N ARG A 43 -0.28 9.91 1.26
CA ARG A 43 -0.36 11.30 1.70
C ARG A 43 -1.30 11.43 2.89
N GLU A 44 -1.08 12.41 3.76
CA GLU A 44 -2.00 12.66 4.88
C GLU A 44 -3.44 12.93 4.38
N ASN A 45 -4.41 12.24 4.99
CA ASN A 45 -5.83 12.20 4.61
C ASN A 45 -6.14 11.53 3.26
N GLU A 46 -5.16 10.87 2.64
CA GLU A 46 -5.40 10.03 1.47
C GLU A 46 -6.19 8.78 1.88
N ARG A 47 -7.19 8.40 1.08
CA ARG A 47 -7.92 7.15 1.26
C ARG A 47 -7.34 6.10 0.32
N HIS A 48 -6.84 5.02 0.89
CA HIS A 48 -6.28 3.91 0.13
C HIS A 48 -6.97 2.60 0.50
N ALA A 49 -7.36 1.83 -0.51
CA ALA A 49 -7.98 0.53 -0.35
C ALA A 49 -6.92 -0.57 -0.47
N PHE A 50 -6.71 -1.30 0.63
CA PHE A 50 -5.82 -2.46 0.68
C PHE A 50 -6.62 -3.74 0.51
N THR A 51 -6.10 -4.66 -0.31
CA THR A 51 -6.79 -5.91 -0.62
C THR A 51 -6.02 -7.11 -0.07
N CYS A 52 -6.55 -7.75 0.97
CA CYS A 52 -6.00 -9.00 1.50
C CYS A 52 -6.59 -10.19 0.75
N ARG A 53 -5.73 -11.01 0.15
CA ARG A 53 -6.07 -12.25 -0.55
C ARG A 53 -5.57 -13.44 0.23
N VAL A 54 -6.38 -14.49 0.26
CA VAL A 54 -6.05 -15.72 0.98
C VAL A 54 -6.31 -16.92 0.09
N ALA A 55 -5.34 -17.82 0.04
CA ALA A 55 -5.51 -19.12 -0.62
C ALA A 55 -6.45 -20.01 0.20
N GLY A 56 -7.20 -20.87 -0.50
CA GLY A 56 -8.06 -21.86 0.15
C GLY A 56 -7.26 -22.95 0.86
N GLY A 57 -7.86 -23.52 1.89
CA GLY A 57 -7.21 -24.53 2.73
C GLY A 57 -8.20 -25.29 3.61
N PRO A 58 -7.70 -26.25 4.40
CA PRO A 58 -8.51 -26.94 5.40
C PRO A 58 -8.92 -25.97 6.52
N GLY A 59 -10.10 -26.18 7.08
CA GLY A 59 -10.63 -25.40 8.19
C GLY A 59 -11.49 -24.21 7.78
N THR A 60 -11.84 -23.39 8.77
CA THR A 60 -12.65 -22.17 8.61
C THR A 60 -11.98 -21.01 9.35
N PRO A 61 -10.83 -20.51 8.85
CA PRO A 61 -10.12 -19.44 9.51
C PRO A 61 -10.94 -18.14 9.50
N ARG A 62 -10.66 -17.26 10.45
CA ARG A 62 -11.25 -15.93 10.54
C ARG A 62 -10.23 -14.89 10.11
N LEU A 63 -10.62 -14.03 9.18
CA LEU A 63 -9.81 -12.88 8.76
C LEU A 63 -10.13 -11.67 9.64
N ALA A 64 -9.10 -10.98 10.09
CA ALA A 64 -9.17 -9.77 10.88
C ALA A 64 -8.16 -8.73 10.38
N TRP A 65 -8.58 -7.47 10.34
CA TRP A 65 -7.72 -6.34 10.03
C TRP A 65 -7.26 -5.66 11.31
N TYR A 66 -5.97 -5.32 11.37
CA TYR A 66 -5.38 -4.57 12.47
C TYR A 66 -4.69 -3.33 11.94
N LEU A 67 -4.98 -2.17 12.51
CA LEU A 67 -4.30 -0.91 12.21
C LEU A 67 -3.56 -0.47 13.47
N ASP A 68 -2.23 -0.44 13.43
CA ASP A 68 -1.36 -0.21 14.60
C ASP A 68 -1.68 -1.14 15.78
N GLY A 69 -2.02 -2.40 15.47
CA GLY A 69 -2.43 -3.39 16.45
C GLY A 69 -3.88 -3.25 16.96
N GLN A 70 -4.67 -2.28 16.47
CA GLN A 70 -6.09 -2.14 16.80
C GLN A 70 -6.98 -2.89 15.81
N LEU A 71 -7.82 -3.80 16.32
CA LEU A 71 -8.77 -4.57 15.52
C LEU A 71 -9.80 -3.66 14.83
N GLN A 72 -9.97 -3.84 13.52
CA GLN A 72 -10.93 -3.10 12.70
C GLN A 72 -12.17 -3.97 12.46
N GLU A 73 -13.21 -3.73 13.26
CA GLU A 73 -14.46 -4.53 13.29
C GLU A 73 -15.33 -4.39 12.03
N ALA A 74 -15.09 -3.36 11.19
CA ALA A 74 -15.96 -2.98 10.08
C ALA A 74 -15.67 -3.68 8.73
N SER A 75 -14.63 -4.52 8.66
CA SER A 75 -14.10 -5.08 7.40
C SER A 75 -14.15 -6.60 7.35
N THR A 76 -15.27 -7.19 7.77
CA THR A 76 -15.52 -8.62 7.60
C THR A 76 -15.99 -8.92 6.18
N SER A 77 -15.06 -9.04 5.24
CA SER A 77 -15.34 -9.82 4.02
C SER A 77 -15.52 -11.28 4.42
N ARG A 78 -16.66 -11.88 4.05
CA ARG A 78 -16.90 -13.30 4.28
C ARG A 78 -15.96 -14.13 3.41
N LEU A 79 -15.20 -15.03 4.03
CA LEU A 79 -14.48 -16.08 3.30
C LEU A 79 -15.50 -17.03 2.68
N LEU A 80 -15.21 -17.53 1.47
CA LEU A 80 -16.08 -18.46 0.78
C LEU A 80 -15.76 -19.88 1.28
N SER A 81 -16.60 -20.39 2.18
CA SER A 81 -16.53 -21.78 2.65
C SER A 81 -17.14 -22.74 1.62
N VAL A 82 -16.46 -23.85 1.33
CA VAL A 82 -16.95 -24.92 0.47
C VAL A 82 -17.00 -26.19 1.31
N GLY A 83 -18.18 -26.48 1.85
CA GLY A 83 -18.36 -27.51 2.88
C GLY A 83 -17.78 -27.04 4.22
N GLY A 84 -18.42 -27.38 5.34
CA GLY A 84 -18.06 -26.86 6.68
C GLY A 84 -16.64 -27.18 7.17
N GLU A 85 -15.83 -27.89 6.37
CA GLU A 85 -14.48 -28.34 6.72
C GLU A 85 -13.38 -27.69 5.87
N ALA A 86 -13.73 -26.93 4.82
CA ALA A 86 -12.76 -26.28 3.96
C ALA A 86 -13.25 -24.92 3.46
N PHE A 87 -12.31 -24.02 3.22
CA PHE A 87 -12.58 -22.74 2.56
C PHE A 87 -11.85 -22.68 1.23
N SER A 88 -12.48 -22.09 0.20
CA SER A 88 -11.92 -21.98 -1.14
C SER A 88 -11.09 -20.71 -1.35
N GLY A 89 -10.74 -20.04 -0.26
CA GLY A 89 -10.10 -18.74 -0.26
C GLY A 89 -11.09 -17.59 -0.18
N GLY A 90 -10.57 -16.39 -0.21
CA GLY A 90 -11.38 -15.18 -0.14
C GLY A 90 -10.57 -13.93 -0.34
N THR A 91 -11.26 -12.80 -0.39
CA THR A 91 -10.63 -11.50 -0.56
C THR A 91 -11.34 -10.49 0.33
N SER A 92 -10.54 -9.76 1.09
CA SER A 92 -10.98 -8.67 1.95
C SER A 92 -10.44 -7.36 1.46
N THR A 93 -11.26 -6.32 1.42
CA THR A 93 -10.80 -4.97 1.10
C THR A 93 -11.07 -4.07 2.30
N PHE A 94 -10.03 -3.43 2.80
CA PHE A 94 -10.13 -2.42 3.87
C PHE A 94 -9.61 -1.09 3.37
N THR A 95 -10.38 -0.03 3.60
CA THR A 95 -9.99 1.33 3.20
C THR A 95 -9.46 2.07 4.41
N VAL A 96 -8.18 2.40 4.37
CA VAL A 96 -7.51 3.21 5.38
C VAL A 96 -7.55 4.67 4.94
N THR A 97 -7.92 5.55 5.86
CA THR A 97 -7.62 6.98 5.71
C THR A 97 -6.27 7.23 6.38
N ALA A 98 -5.27 7.57 5.58
CA ALA A 98 -3.89 7.71 6.02
C ALA A 98 -3.77 8.85 7.04
N HIS A 99 -3.51 8.48 8.29
CA HIS A 99 -3.18 9.40 9.36
C HIS A 99 -1.73 9.25 9.78
N ARG A 100 -1.10 10.34 10.21
CA ARG A 100 0.29 10.36 10.64
C ARG A 100 0.58 9.48 11.87
N ALA A 101 -0.43 9.26 12.70
CA ALA A 101 -0.30 8.35 13.85
C ALA A 101 -0.25 6.88 13.42
N GLN A 102 -0.60 6.57 12.16
CA GLN A 102 -0.65 5.22 11.64
C GLN A 102 0.66 4.82 10.96
N HIS A 103 1.14 3.62 11.29
CA HIS A 103 2.43 3.11 10.89
C HIS A 103 2.33 1.73 10.26
N GLU A 104 1.40 0.89 10.70
CA GLU A 104 1.30 -0.49 10.23
C GLU A 104 -0.15 -0.94 10.03
N LEU A 105 -0.41 -1.57 8.89
CA LEU A 105 -1.64 -2.30 8.62
C LEU A 105 -1.35 -3.78 8.50
N ASN A 106 -2.08 -4.62 9.23
CA ASN A 106 -1.90 -6.06 9.25
C ASN A 106 -3.21 -6.79 8.93
N CYS A 107 -3.14 -7.75 8.02
CA CYS A 107 -4.19 -8.72 7.73
C CYS A 107 -3.80 -10.05 8.39
N SER A 108 -4.53 -10.43 9.44
CA SER A 108 -4.31 -11.68 10.16
C SER A 108 -5.41 -12.68 9.82
N LEU A 109 -5.02 -13.92 9.49
CA LEU A 109 -5.91 -15.07 9.53
C LEU A 109 -5.62 -15.88 10.77
N GLN A 110 -6.68 -16.21 11.49
CA GLN A 110 -6.62 -17.06 12.66
C GLN A 110 -7.53 -18.27 12.46
N ASP A 111 -6.96 -19.46 12.55
CA ASP A 111 -7.72 -20.70 12.55
C ASP A 111 -8.09 -21.09 13.99
N PRO A 112 -9.38 -21.02 14.37
CA PRO A 112 -9.82 -21.36 15.72
C PRO A 112 -9.68 -22.85 16.03
N SER A 113 -9.60 -23.71 15.02
CA SER A 113 -9.54 -25.17 15.21
C SER A 113 -8.12 -25.68 15.51
N SER A 114 -7.11 -25.08 14.87
CA SER A 114 -5.70 -25.44 15.05
C SER A 114 -4.90 -24.47 15.91
N GLY A 115 -5.44 -23.27 16.17
CA GLY A 115 -4.72 -22.19 16.85
C GLY A 115 -3.62 -21.55 16.00
N ARG A 116 -3.48 -21.94 14.73
CA ARG A 116 -2.52 -21.33 13.80
C ARG A 116 -2.98 -19.94 13.40
N SER A 117 -2.03 -19.03 13.28
CA SER A 117 -2.27 -17.72 12.69
C SER A 117 -1.20 -17.37 11.69
N ALA A 118 -1.60 -16.60 10.68
CA ALA A 118 -0.70 -16.07 9.68
C ALA A 118 -1.05 -14.62 9.38
N ASN A 119 -0.02 -13.82 9.15
CA ASN A 119 -0.13 -12.38 9.08
C ASN A 119 0.55 -11.86 7.82
N ALA A 120 -0.06 -10.85 7.21
CA ALA A 120 0.55 -10.04 6.18
C ALA A 120 0.52 -8.59 6.64
N SER A 121 1.62 -7.87 6.48
CA SER A 121 1.73 -6.50 6.99
C SER A 121 2.23 -5.52 5.94
N VAL A 122 1.75 -4.28 6.05
CA VAL A 122 2.14 -3.16 5.21
C VAL A 122 2.51 -1.99 6.10
N ILE A 123 3.73 -1.47 5.91
CA ILE A 123 4.18 -0.25 6.56
C ILE A 123 3.59 0.95 5.82
N LEU A 124 2.94 1.83 6.56
CA LEU A 124 2.32 3.06 6.05
C LEU A 124 3.28 4.22 6.25
N ASN A 125 3.87 4.69 5.16
CA ASN A 125 4.75 5.85 5.16
C ASN A 125 3.96 7.10 4.75
N VAL A 126 3.37 7.76 5.74
CA VAL A 126 2.48 8.91 5.51
C VAL A 126 3.29 10.20 5.36
N GLN A 127 3.35 10.73 4.14
CA GLN A 127 4.06 11.96 3.79
C GLN A 127 3.17 13.19 3.94
N TRP A 128 3.79 14.31 4.31
CA TRP A 128 3.12 15.58 4.45
C TRP A 128 2.91 16.27 3.10
N LEU A 129 1.74 16.89 2.94
CA LEU A 129 1.39 17.65 1.74
C LEU A 129 1.62 19.16 1.91
N LEU A 130 2.03 19.63 3.11
CA LEU A 130 2.19 21.07 3.32
C LEU A 130 3.57 21.61 2.85
N ALA A 131 4.54 20.79 2.40
CA ALA A 131 5.88 21.28 1.94
C ALA A 131 5.77 22.27 0.81
N THR A 132 5.04 21.84 -0.18
CA THR A 132 4.92 22.58 -1.42
C THR A 132 3.92 23.73 -1.29
N ARG A 133 3.11 23.79 -0.22
CA ARG A 133 2.05 24.78 -0.08
C ARG A 133 2.50 26.06 0.61
N VAL A 134 3.53 26.03 1.47
CA VAL A 134 4.01 27.23 2.19
C VAL A 134 5.30 27.83 1.62
N GLU A 135 6.20 27.03 1.05
CA GLU A 135 7.47 27.56 0.51
C GLU A 135 7.27 28.50 -0.68
N VAL A 136 6.39 28.14 -1.62
CA VAL A 136 6.10 28.96 -2.81
C VAL A 136 5.46 30.31 -2.47
N PRO A 137 4.41 30.40 -1.61
CA PRO A 137 3.88 31.69 -1.21
C PRO A 137 4.82 32.48 -0.30
N LEU A 138 5.66 31.83 0.53
CA LEU A 138 6.64 32.53 1.35
C LEU A 138 7.71 33.22 0.47
N LEU A 139 8.24 32.52 -0.53
CA LEU A 139 9.15 33.10 -1.53
C LEU A 139 8.48 34.27 -2.28
N GLY A 140 7.22 34.12 -2.68
CA GLY A 140 6.45 35.20 -3.30
C GLY A 140 6.32 36.44 -2.40
N ILE A 141 6.05 36.25 -1.11
CA ILE A 141 5.94 37.34 -0.13
C ILE A 141 7.30 38.03 0.07
N VAL A 142 8.38 37.27 0.24
CA VAL A 142 9.74 37.83 0.44
C VAL A 142 10.19 38.64 -0.78
N VAL A 143 9.96 38.14 -1.99
CA VAL A 143 10.31 38.85 -3.23
C VAL A 143 9.47 40.11 -3.41
N ALA A 144 8.15 40.05 -3.16
CA ALA A 144 7.27 41.21 -3.26
C ALA A 144 7.63 42.29 -2.22
N ALA A 145 7.92 41.90 -0.98
CA ALA A 145 8.37 42.81 0.06
C ALA A 145 9.72 43.46 -0.29
N GLY A 146 10.67 42.68 -0.82
CA GLY A 146 11.96 43.19 -1.28
C GLY A 146 11.83 44.19 -2.43
N LEU A 147 11.00 43.90 -3.43
CA LEU A 147 10.71 44.82 -4.53
C LEU A 147 10.06 46.12 -4.04
N ALA A 148 9.07 46.03 -3.14
CA ALA A 148 8.39 47.20 -2.60
C ALA A 148 9.32 48.09 -1.75
N LEU A 149 10.16 47.49 -0.90
CA LEU A 149 11.13 48.23 -0.12
C LEU A 149 12.22 48.87 -1.00
N GLY A 150 12.69 48.13 -2.02
CA GLY A 150 13.67 48.63 -2.97
C GLY A 150 13.18 49.83 -3.76
N THR A 151 11.93 49.80 -4.24
CA THR A 151 11.33 50.95 -4.95
C THR A 151 11.14 52.15 -4.04
N LEU A 152 10.73 51.94 -2.78
CA LEU A 152 10.49 53.02 -1.82
C LEU A 152 11.81 53.73 -1.46
N VAL A 153 12.87 52.97 -1.17
CA VAL A 153 14.21 53.52 -0.89
C VAL A 153 14.80 54.21 -2.13
N GLY A 154 14.67 53.59 -3.31
CA GLY A 154 15.12 54.18 -4.57
C GLY A 154 14.42 55.50 -4.90
N PHE A 155 13.11 55.57 -4.67
CA PHE A 155 12.35 56.80 -4.90
C PHE A 155 12.73 57.90 -3.90
N SER A 156 12.83 57.57 -2.61
CA SER A 156 13.26 58.55 -1.59
C SER A 156 14.65 59.11 -1.87
N THR A 157 15.60 58.28 -2.30
CA THR A 157 16.95 58.73 -2.66
C THR A 157 16.96 59.61 -3.91
N LEU A 158 16.20 59.28 -4.95
CA LEU A 158 16.05 60.14 -6.14
C LEU A 158 15.47 61.52 -5.80
N VAL A 159 14.42 61.55 -4.96
CA VAL A 159 13.81 62.82 -4.52
C VAL A 159 14.83 63.65 -3.74
N ALA A 160 15.58 63.05 -2.81
CA ALA A 160 16.64 63.74 -2.08
C ALA A 160 17.72 64.31 -3.04
N CYS A 161 18.18 63.53 -4.01
CA CYS A 161 19.13 64.00 -5.02
C CYS A 161 18.59 65.17 -5.86
N LEU A 162 17.32 65.13 -6.25
CA LEU A 162 16.69 66.22 -7.02
C LEU A 162 16.56 67.51 -6.21
N VAL A 163 16.26 67.40 -4.91
CA VAL A 163 16.22 68.56 -4.01
C VAL A 163 17.62 69.14 -3.81
N CYS A 164 18.61 68.32 -3.48
CA CYS A 164 19.99 68.77 -3.27
C CYS A 164 20.66 69.32 -4.54
N ARG A 165 20.18 68.97 -5.74
CA ARG A 165 20.65 69.55 -7.00
C ARG A 165 19.98 70.88 -7.36
N LYS A 166 18.88 71.23 -6.70
CA LYS A 166 18.10 72.44 -6.96
C LYS A 166 18.55 73.60 -6.07
N GLU A 167 19.21 73.32 -4.95
CA GLU A 167 19.95 74.28 -4.11
C GLU A 167 21.35 74.56 -4.68
#